data_AF-A0A3S3PAE3-F1
#
_entry.id   AF-A0A3S3PAE3-F1
#
_cell.length_a   1.000
_cell.length_b   1.000
_cell.length_c   1.000
_cell.angle_alpha   90.00
_cell.angle_beta   90.00
_cell.angle_gamma   90.00
#
_symmetry.space_group_name_H-M   'P 1'
#
loop_
_entity.id
_entity.type
_entity.pdbx_description
1 polymer ?
#
loop_
_entity_poly.entity_id
_entity_poly.type
_entity_poly.pdbx_seq_one_letter_code
_entity_poly.pdbx_strand_id
1 'polypeptide(L)'
;MFEKEQNSSPNFDDSFLIDIDSEKEFFETTSYVEKFLLNCSVGVKMKTVWKYVNGKAVIKHLSLSFCKGEITGILEHNGAGKSTLITMILGILQPTRGK
;
A
#
# COMPACT_ATOMS: atom_id res chain seq x y z
N MET A 1 10.33 -36.72 20.25
CA MET A 1 8.89 -36.39 20.13
C MET A 1 8.83 -34.88 19.97
N PHE A 2 8.77 -34.41 18.73
CA PHE A 2 8.72 -32.99 18.41
C PHE A 2 7.26 -32.67 18.10
N GLU A 3 6.61 -31.91 18.99
CA GLU A 3 5.25 -31.44 18.80
C GLU A 3 5.21 -30.50 17.59
N LYS A 4 4.37 -30.86 16.61
CA LYS A 4 4.01 -29.97 15.50
C LYS A 4 3.12 -28.87 16.08
N GLU A 5 3.69 -27.69 16.28
CA GLU A 5 2.94 -26.47 16.50
C GLU A 5 2.10 -26.22 15.24
N GLN A 6 0.79 -26.33 15.39
CA GLN A 6 -0.17 -26.01 14.33
C GLN A 6 -0.09 -24.51 14.07
N ASN A 7 0.66 -24.14 13.05
CA ASN A 7 0.73 -22.78 12.57
C ASN A 7 -0.61 -22.48 11.89
N SER A 8 -1.58 -22.02 12.67
CA SER A 8 -2.80 -21.42 12.15
C SER A 8 -2.37 -20.31 11.21
N SER A 9 -2.64 -20.48 9.92
CA SER A 9 -2.53 -19.39 8.95
C SER A 9 -3.16 -18.15 9.61
N PRO A 10 -2.45 -17.02 9.71
CA PRO A 10 -3.08 -15.79 10.17
C PRO A 10 -4.36 -15.59 9.35
N ASN A 11 -5.50 -15.46 10.03
CA ASN A 11 -6.77 -15.12 9.39
C ASN A 11 -6.63 -13.71 8.84
N PHE A 12 -6.12 -13.60 7.62
CA PHE A 12 -6.17 -12.36 6.85
C PHE A 12 -7.60 -12.22 6.36
N ASP A 13 -8.29 -11.20 6.85
CA ASP A 13 -9.58 -10.80 6.32
C ASP A 13 -9.34 -10.18 4.93
N ASP A 14 -9.71 -10.92 3.89
CA ASP A 14 -9.53 -10.50 2.50
C ASP A 14 -10.31 -9.23 2.15
N SER A 15 -11.22 -8.76 3.02
CA SER A 15 -11.88 -7.46 2.87
C SER A 15 -10.93 -6.26 2.96
N PHE A 16 -9.68 -6.47 3.40
CA PHE A 16 -8.62 -5.45 3.42
C PHE A 16 -7.74 -5.45 2.15
N LEU A 17 -7.96 -6.37 1.22
CA LEU A 17 -7.23 -6.39 -0.05
C LEU A 17 -7.76 -5.29 -0.96
N ILE A 18 -6.94 -4.26 -1.17
CA ILE A 18 -7.22 -3.19 -2.12
C ILE A 18 -6.76 -3.66 -3.49
N ASP A 19 -7.71 -4.01 -4.36
CA ASP A 19 -7.45 -4.23 -5.78
C ASP A 19 -7.42 -2.87 -6.50
N ILE A 20 -6.25 -2.48 -7.00
CA ILE A 20 -5.99 -1.14 -7.56
C ILE A 20 -6.31 -1.11 -9.08
N ASP A 21 -6.64 -2.25 -9.70
CA ASP A 21 -6.74 -2.38 -11.16
C ASP A 21 -8.16 -2.12 -11.76
N SER A 22 -9.19 -1.84 -10.95
CA SER A 22 -10.58 -1.71 -11.45
C SER A 22 -11.24 -0.36 -11.07
N GLU A 23 -11.43 0.51 -12.07
CA GLU A 23 -12.04 1.85 -11.93
C GLU A 23 -13.43 1.88 -11.26
N LYS A 24 -14.15 0.74 -11.24
CA LYS A 24 -15.49 0.64 -10.62
C LYS A 24 -15.48 0.22 -9.16
N GLU A 25 -14.52 -0.60 -8.72
CA GLU A 25 -14.35 -0.96 -7.29
C GLU A 25 -13.63 0.13 -6.50
N PHE A 26 -12.90 1.00 -7.20
CA PHE A 26 -12.17 2.10 -6.60
C PHE A 26 -13.05 3.02 -5.73
N PHE A 27 -14.30 3.29 -6.13
CA PHE A 27 -15.14 4.27 -5.44
C PHE A 27 -15.71 3.77 -4.10
N GLU A 28 -16.12 2.51 -4.02
CA GLU A 28 -16.66 1.91 -2.79
C GLU A 28 -15.53 1.58 -1.80
N THR A 29 -14.41 1.05 -2.32
CA THR A 29 -13.20 0.78 -1.54
C THR A 29 -12.59 2.04 -0.96
N THR A 30 -12.57 3.17 -1.71
CA THR A 30 -12.05 4.45 -1.18
C THR A 30 -12.82 4.91 0.07
N SER A 31 -14.14 4.71 0.13
CA SER A 31 -14.95 5.10 1.30
C SER A 31 -14.63 4.24 2.55
N TYR A 32 -14.40 2.94 2.39
CA TYR A 32 -13.99 2.08 3.52
C TYR A 32 -12.56 2.38 3.99
N VAL A 33 -11.64 2.57 3.05
CA VAL A 33 -10.26 2.95 3.34
C VAL A 33 -10.23 4.31 4.04
N GLU A 34 -10.98 5.31 3.58
CA GLU A 34 -11.06 6.61 4.25
C GLU A 34 -11.64 6.49 5.67
N LYS A 35 -12.72 5.73 5.88
CA LYS A 35 -13.30 5.50 7.22
C LYS A 35 -12.37 4.75 8.16
N PHE A 36 -11.62 3.78 7.67
CA PHE A 36 -10.62 3.05 8.44
C PHE A 36 -9.45 3.97 8.82
N LEU A 37 -8.94 4.74 7.86
CA LEU A 37 -7.85 5.70 8.08
C LEU A 37 -8.26 6.86 9.02
N LEU A 38 -9.56 7.20 9.12
CA LEU A 38 -10.06 8.22 10.04
C LEU A 38 -9.94 7.82 11.53
N ASN A 39 -9.94 6.52 11.85
CA ASN A 39 -9.88 6.01 13.23
C ASN A 39 -8.49 5.53 13.64
N CYS A 40 -7.46 5.92 12.88
CA CYS A 40 -6.13 5.37 13.03
C CYS A 40 -5.06 6.46 13.14
N SER A 41 -4.05 6.24 14.00
CA SER A 41 -2.85 7.07 14.02
C SER A 41 -2.01 6.80 12.76
N VAL A 42 -2.09 7.69 11.77
CA VAL A 42 -1.25 7.63 10.56
C VAL A 42 0.24 7.70 10.93
N GLY A 43 1.02 6.74 10.44
CA GLY A 43 2.47 6.66 10.59
C GLY A 43 3.21 7.27 9.40
N VAL A 44 2.80 6.91 8.19
CA VAL A 44 3.37 7.43 6.93
C VAL A 44 2.26 7.98 6.06
N LYS A 45 2.48 9.15 5.44
CA LYS A 45 1.55 9.76 4.50
C LYS A 45 2.29 10.19 3.25
N MET A 46 1.78 9.78 2.11
CA MET A 46 2.24 10.18 0.79
C MET A 46 1.10 10.93 0.11
N LYS A 47 1.35 12.15 -0.34
CA LYS A 47 0.37 13.02 -0.98
C LYS A 47 0.79 13.28 -2.42
N THR A 48 -0.02 12.75 -3.34
CA THR A 48 0.09 12.98 -4.78
C THR A 48 1.54 12.84 -5.24
N VAL A 49 2.11 11.65 -5.13
CA VAL A 49 3.50 11.41 -5.50
C VAL A 49 3.63 10.88 -6.92
N TRP A 50 4.73 11.25 -7.56
CA TRP A 50 5.16 10.68 -8.83
C TRP A 50 6.60 10.20 -8.72
N LYS A 51 6.92 9.11 -9.40
CA LYS A 51 8.29 8.65 -9.59
C LYS A 51 8.58 8.33 -11.03
N TYR A 52 9.60 8.99 -11.56
CA TYR A 52 10.17 8.70 -12.87
C TYR A 52 11.55 8.05 -12.67
N VAL A 53 11.79 6.97 -13.41
CA VAL A 53 13.09 6.28 -13.49
C VAL A 53 13.42 6.15 -14.97
N ASN A 54 14.57 6.68 -15.40
CA ASN A 54 15.02 6.67 -16.79
C ASN A 54 13.96 7.20 -17.78
N GLY A 55 13.26 8.28 -17.39
CA GLY A 55 12.20 8.88 -18.20
C GLY A 55 10.85 8.13 -18.19
N LYS A 56 10.79 6.91 -17.66
CA LYS A 56 9.54 6.15 -17.51
C LYS A 56 8.91 6.42 -16.15
N ALA A 57 7.61 6.73 -16.14
CA ALA A 57 6.85 6.83 -14.91
C ALA A 57 6.61 5.45 -14.32
N VAL A 58 7.20 5.20 -13.15
CA VAL A 58 7.03 3.97 -12.37
C VAL A 58 5.86 4.13 -11.38
N ILE A 59 5.67 5.33 -10.81
CA ILE A 59 4.54 5.66 -9.95
C ILE A 59 3.93 6.97 -10.45
N LYS A 60 2.60 7.01 -10.59
CA LYS A 60 1.87 8.14 -11.14
C LYS A 60 0.75 8.55 -10.20
N HIS A 61 0.80 9.80 -9.73
CA HIS A 61 -0.29 10.45 -9.00
C HIS A 61 -0.87 9.60 -7.85
N LEU A 62 0.01 9.07 -7.01
CA LEU A 62 -0.39 8.16 -5.92
C LEU A 62 -0.52 8.93 -4.60
N SER A 63 -1.63 8.75 -3.89
CA SER A 63 -1.79 9.23 -2.51
C SER A 63 -2.14 8.05 -1.62
N LEU A 64 -1.37 7.84 -0.56
CA LEU A 64 -1.55 6.72 0.35
C LEU A 64 -1.25 7.16 1.78
N SER A 65 -1.92 6.56 2.75
CA SER A 65 -1.61 6.72 4.17
C SER A 65 -1.50 5.34 4.79
N PHE A 66 -0.49 5.14 5.62
CA PHE A 66 -0.25 3.89 6.34
C PHE A 66 -0.45 4.14 7.83
N CYS A 67 -1.21 3.26 8.44
CA CYS A 67 -1.51 3.27 9.85
C CYS A 67 -0.36 2.74 10.71
N LYS A 68 -0.16 3.32 11.90
CA LYS A 68 0.75 2.73 12.88
C LYS A 68 0.14 1.45 13.44
N GLY A 69 0.92 0.38 13.46
CA GLY A 69 0.53 -0.91 14.05
C GLY A 69 -0.29 -1.80 13.11
N GLU A 70 -0.57 -1.37 11.88
CA GLU A 70 -1.24 -2.17 10.86
C GLU A 70 -0.22 -2.88 9.97
N ILE A 71 -0.58 -4.06 9.48
CA ILE A 71 0.14 -4.75 8.41
C ILE A 71 -0.56 -4.45 7.10
N THR A 72 0.06 -3.63 6.24
CA THR A 72 -0.47 -3.31 4.91
C THR A 72 0.20 -4.16 3.84
N GLY A 73 -0.60 -4.88 3.05
CA GLY A 73 -0.15 -5.60 1.86
C GLY A 73 -0.25 -4.73 0.59
N ILE A 74 0.69 -4.91 -0.35
CA ILE A 74 0.62 -4.30 -1.68
C ILE A 74 0.56 -5.42 -2.71
N LEU A 75 -0.61 -5.63 -3.33
CA LEU A 75 -0.83 -6.67 -4.33
C LEU A 75 -0.83 -6.03 -5.71
N GLU A 76 0.03 -6.53 -6.59
CA GLU A 76 0.17 -6.03 -7.97
C GLU A 76 0.92 -7.09 -8.82
N HIS A 77 0.96 -6.93 -10.14
CA HIS A 77 1.83 -7.75 -11.00
C HIS A 77 3.34 -7.37 -10.83
N ASN A 78 4.24 -8.28 -11.21
CA ASN A 78 5.68 -7.98 -11.20
C ASN A 78 6.00 -6.82 -12.15
N GLY A 79 6.84 -5.87 -11.71
CA GLY A 79 7.22 -4.70 -12.51
C GLY A 79 6.29 -3.48 -12.39
N ALA A 80 5.20 -3.54 -11.63
CA ALA A 80 4.30 -2.40 -11.39
C ALA A 80 4.92 -1.25 -10.56
N GLY A 81 6.04 -1.50 -9.87
CA GLY A 81 6.73 -0.49 -9.07
C GLY A 81 6.62 -0.64 -7.55
N LYS A 82 6.14 -1.78 -7.04
CA LYS A 82 6.03 -2.08 -5.60
C LYS A 82 7.33 -1.82 -4.81
N SER A 83 8.46 -2.35 -5.26
CA SER A 83 9.75 -2.14 -4.58
C SER A 83 10.16 -0.65 -4.59
N THR A 84 9.83 0.07 -5.66
CA THR A 84 10.02 1.52 -5.75
C THR A 84 9.13 2.26 -4.75
N LEU A 85 7.88 1.82 -4.57
CA LEU A 85 6.97 2.39 -3.57
C LEU A 85 7.48 2.14 -2.15
N ILE A 86 7.85 0.90 -1.82
CA ILE A 86 8.39 0.53 -0.51
C ILE A 86 9.66 1.34 -0.19
N THR A 87 10.59 1.46 -1.14
CA THR A 87 11.80 2.26 -0.92
C THR A 87 11.52 3.76 -0.75
N MET A 88 10.43 4.29 -1.34
CA MET A 88 9.96 5.65 -1.06
C MET A 88 9.32 5.79 0.31
N ILE A 89 8.51 4.82 0.75
CA ILE A 89 7.90 4.79 2.10
C ILE A 89 9.00 4.77 3.18
N LEU A 90 10.07 3.99 2.95
CA LEU A 90 11.23 3.92 3.85
C LEU A 90 12.10 5.19 3.84
N GLY A 91 11.80 6.17 2.99
CA GLY A 91 12.59 7.40 2.86
C GLY A 91 13.95 7.23 2.17
N ILE A 92 14.26 6.04 1.66
CA ILE A 92 15.51 5.74 0.93
C ILE A 92 15.48 6.42 -0.45
N LEU A 93 14.30 6.45 -1.07
CA LEU A 93 14.09 7.03 -2.39
C LEU A 93 13.14 8.22 -2.28
N GLN A 94 13.54 9.38 -2.81
CA GLN A 94 12.62 10.51 -2.88
C GLN A 94 11.71 10.41 -4.12
N PRO A 95 10.46 10.88 -4.00
CA PRO A 95 9.58 11.03 -5.15
C PRO A 95 10.14 12.12 -6.09
N THR A 96 9.83 12.01 -7.37
CA THR A 96 10.16 13.05 -8.36
C THR A 96 9.26 14.28 -8.19
N ARG A 97 8.02 14.07 -7.74
CA ARG A 97 7.04 15.13 -7.41
C ARG A 97 6.15 14.66 -6.25
N GLY A 98 5.57 15.59 -5.51
CA GLY A 98 4.73 15.29 -4.34
C GLY A 98 5.54 15.29 -3.03
N LYS A 99 4.88 14.93 -1.93
CA LYS A 99 5.48 14.86 -0.59
C LYS A 99 4.82 13.82 0.29
#